data_AF-A0A942E4Q2-F1
#
_entry.id   AF-A0A942E4Q2-F1
#
_cell.length_a   1.000
_cell.length_b   1.000
_cell.length_c   1.000
_cell.angle_alpha   90.00
_cell.angle_beta   90.00
_cell.angle_gamma   90.00
#
_symmetry.space_group_name_H-M   'P 1'
#
loop_
_entity.id
_entity.type
_entity.pdbx_description
1 polymer ?
#
loop_
_entity_poly.entity_id
_entity_poly.type
_entity_poly.pdbx_seq_one_letter_code
_entity_poly.pdbx_strand_id
1 'polypeptide(L)' 'MAKTHPLGFRIEQDIKEALTVAAKEDHRSVSSLVELIIAKWLREHGYLANAPQRSLRHTLDA' A
#
# COMPACT_ATOMS: atom_id res chain seq x y z
N MET A 1 -7.14 -10.98 -13.24
CA MET A 1 -6.02 -10.44 -12.44
C MET A 1 -5.39 -9.25 -13.15
N ALA A 2 -5.42 -8.06 -12.56
CA ALA A 2 -4.53 -6.99 -12.99
C ALA A 2 -3.08 -7.43 -12.72
N LYS A 3 -2.15 -7.15 -13.65
CA LYS A 3 -0.75 -7.54 -13.52
C LYS A 3 -0.12 -6.71 -12.39
N THR A 4 -0.04 -7.27 -11.19
CA THR A 4 0.68 -6.68 -10.07
C THR A 4 2.15 -7.08 -10.17
N HIS A 5 3.04 -6.09 -10.12
CA HIS A 5 4.48 -6.33 -10.09
C HIS A 5 4.91 -6.45 -8.63
N PRO A 6 5.50 -7.59 -8.19
CA PRO A 6 5.92 -7.74 -6.80
C PRO A 6 7.07 -6.79 -6.48
N LEU A 7 7.01 -6.16 -5.30
CA LEU A 7 8.03 -5.26 -4.79
C LEU A 7 8.62 -5.84 -3.51
N GLY A 8 9.91 -6.18 -3.53
CA GLY A 8 10.62 -6.77 -2.40
C GLY A 8 11.55 -5.77 -1.72
N PHE A 9 11.42 -5.60 -0.41
CA PHE A 9 12.28 -4.73 0.40
C PHE A 9 13.01 -5.52 1.46
N ARG A 10 14.25 -5.10 1.76
CA ARG A 10 14.93 -5.48 3.00
C ARG A 10 14.75 -4.32 3.97
N ILE A 11 14.11 -4.60 5.09
CA ILE A 11 13.87 -3.64 6.17
C ILE A 11 14.31 -4.26 7.49
N GLU A 12 14.62 -3.41 8.46
CA GLU A 12 14.89 -3.89 9.81
C GLU A 12 13.65 -4.54 10.43
N GLN A 13 13.89 -5.41 11.40
CA GLN A 13 12.82 -6.15 12.07
C GLN A 13 11.82 -5.20 12.74
N ASP A 14 12.30 -4.20 13.47
CA ASP A 14 11.46 -3.24 14.18
C ASP A 14 10.51 -2.49 13.23
N ILE A 15 10.99 -2.16 12.03
CA ILE A 15 10.16 -1.51 11.00
C ILE A 15 9.05 -2.45 10.54
N LYS A 16 9.36 -3.74 10.34
CA LYS A 16 8.36 -4.74 9.95
C LYS A 16 7.29 -4.91 11.01
N GLU A 17 7.68 -4.94 12.28
CA GLU A 17 6.75 -5.09 13.40
C GLU A 17 5.84 -3.88 13.53
N ALA A 18 6.41 -2.66 13.51
CA ALA A 18 5.64 -1.42 13.53
C ALA A 18 4.65 -1.32 12.35
N LEU A 19 5.09 -1.69 11.15
CA LEU A 19 4.25 -1.71 9.96
C LEU A 19 3.09 -2.71 10.08
N THR A 20 3.33 -3.85 10.72
CA THR A 20 2.30 -4.88 10.97
C THR A 20 1.24 -4.37 11.95
N VAL A 21 1.65 -3.66 13.01
CA VAL A 21 0.73 -3.03 13.96
C VAL A 21 -0.09 -1.94 13.27
N ALA A 22 0.56 -1.03 12.55
CA ALA A 22 -0.11 0.07 11.85
C ALA A 22 -1.14 -0.44 10.82
N ALA A 23 -0.81 -1.49 10.07
CA ALA A 23 -1.74 -2.10 9.12
C ALA A 23 -2.97 -2.71 9.82
N LYS A 24 -2.77 -3.33 10.99
CA LYS A 24 -3.85 -3.89 11.80
C LYS A 24 -4.79 -2.79 12.32
N GLU A 25 -4.25 -1.67 12.80
CA GLU A 25 -5.04 -0.52 13.26
C GLU A 25 -5.83 0.15 12.13
N ASP A 26 -5.27 0.19 10.91
CA ASP A 26 -5.93 0.72 9.71
C ASP A 26 -6.88 -0.31 9.05
N HIS A 27 -7.12 -1.46 9.69
CA HIS A 27 -7.95 -2.56 9.18
C HIS A 27 -7.58 -3.02 7.76
N ARG A 28 -6.28 -3.02 7.44
CA ARG A 28 -5.74 -3.30 6.10
C ARG A 28 -4.58 -4.30 6.17
N SER A 29 -4.26 -4.91 5.04
CA SER A 29 -3.04 -5.71 4.93
C SER A 29 -1.81 -4.79 4.86
N VAL A 30 -0.67 -5.31 5.32
CA VAL A 30 0.63 -4.61 5.21
C VAL A 30 0.90 -4.15 3.79
N SER A 31 0.66 -5.00 2.79
CA SER A 31 0.87 -4.65 1.38
C SER A 31 -0.02 -3.48 0.94
N SER A 32 -1.28 -3.46 1.36
CA SER A 32 -2.24 -2.40 1.01
C SER A 32 -1.88 -1.06 1.69
N LEU A 33 -1.40 -1.11 2.93
CA LEU A 33 -0.90 0.08 3.63
C LEU A 33 0.35 0.63 2.94
N VAL A 34 1.31 -0.23 2.61
CA VAL A 34 2.55 0.17 1.91
C VAL A 34 2.24 0.77 0.54
N GLU A 35 1.32 0.16 -0.23
CA GLU A 35 0.90 0.71 -1.52
C GLU A 35 0.31 2.11 -1.37
N LEU A 36 -0.52 2.35 -0.35
CA LEU A 36 -1.11 3.66 -0.07
C LEU A 36 -0.02 4.69 0.29
N ILE A 37 0.92 4.33 1.17
CA ILE A 37 2.02 5.21 1.58
C ILE A 37 2.89 5.57 0.37
N ILE A 38 3.29 4.58 -0.43
CA ILE A 38 4.11 4.79 -1.64
C ILE A 38 3.35 5.65 -2.65
N ALA A 39 2.09 5.34 -2.94
CA ALA A 39 1.29 6.10 -3.90
C ALA A 39 1.09 7.55 -3.44
N LYS A 40 0.83 7.77 -2.15
CA LYS A 40 0.71 9.12 -1.58
C LYS A 40 2.03 9.89 -1.74
N TRP A 41 3.14 9.30 -1.30
CA TRP A 41 4.45 9.92 -1.37
C TRP A 41 4.83 10.27 -2.82
N LEU A 42 4.63 9.36 -3.78
CA LEU A 42 4.94 9.60 -5.19
C LEU A 42 4.07 10.70 -5.81
N ARG A 43 2.80 10.82 -5.41
CA ARG A 43 1.93 11.91 -5.85
C ARG A 43 2.38 13.26 -5.28
N GLU A 44 2.67 13.30 -3.98
CA GLU A 44 3.14 14.51 -3.29
C GLU A 44 4.44 15.05 -3.90
N HIS A 45 5.29 14.16 -4.41
CA HIS A 45 6.55 14.53 -5.06
C HIS A 45 6.45 14.69 -6.59
N GLY A 46 5.24 14.59 -7.15
CA GLY A 46 5.01 14.78 -8.59
C GLY A 46 5.46 13.63 -9.49
N TYR A 47 5.92 12.51 -8.93
CA TYR A 47 6.32 11.32 -9.69
C TYR A 47 5.12 10.55 -10.25
N LEU A 48 3.93 10.75 -9.68
CA LEU A 48 2.71 10.06 -10.07
C LEU A 48 1.63 11.09 -10.43
N ALA A 49 1.69 11.60 -11.66
CA ALA A 49 0.74 12.58 -12.18
C ALA A 49 -0.64 11.92 -12.40
N ASN A 50 -1.65 12.30 -11.61
CA ASN A 50 -3.07 12.02 -11.84
C ASN A 50 -3.44 10.57 -12.21
N ALA A 51 -2.95 9.57 -11.48
CA ALA A 51 -3.66 8.28 -11.51
C ALA A 51 -4.99 8.48 -10.77
N PRO A 52 -6.15 8.25 -11.41
CA PRO A 52 -7.43 8.32 -10.73
C PRO A 52 -7.34 7.44 -9.49
N GLN A 53 -7.81 7.95 -8.36
CA GLN A 53 -7.98 7.17 -7.14
C GLN A 53 -8.90 6.00 -7.48
N ARG A 54 -8.33 4.89 -7.99
CA ARG A 54 -9.07 3.69 -8.25
C ARG A 54 -9.34 3.13 -6.87
N SER A 55 -10.49 3.53 -6.35
CA SER A 55 -11.10 3.05 -5.14
C SER A 55 -10.77 1.57 -5.00
N LEU A 56 -9.96 1.22 -4.00
CA LEU A 56 -9.85 -0.14 -3.48
C LEU A 56 -11.17 -0.51 -2.76
N ARG A 57 -12.28 -0.35 -3.49
CA ARG A 57 -13.62 -0.85 -3.21
C ARG A 57 -13.95 -1.83 -4.34
N HIS A 58 -13.40 -3.03 -4.21
CA HIS A 58 -13.75 -4.22 -5.00
C HIS A 58 -13.11 -5.39 -4.22
N THR A 59 -13.77 -6.30 -3.51
CA THR A 59 -15.19 -6.65 -3.37
C THR A 59 -15.26 -7.51 -2.09
N LEU A 60 -16.15 -7.17 -1.17
CA LEU A 60 -16.86 -8.18 -0.38
C LEU A 60 -17.84 -8.84 -1.36
N ASP A 61 -17.94 -10.18 -1.34
CA ASP A 61 -18.72 -11.08 -2.23
C ASP A 61 -17.94 -11.77 -3.36
N ALA A 62 -17.42 -12.97 -3.07
CA ALA A 62 -17.79 -14.25 -3.70
C ALA A 62 -16.98 -15.41 -3.09
#